data_AF-A0A0S4LLR8-F1
#
_entry.id   AF-A0A0S4LLR8-F1
#
_cell.length_a   1.000
_cell.length_b   1.000
_cell.length_c   1.000
_cell.angle_alpha   90.00
_cell.angle_beta   90.00
_cell.angle_gamma   90.00
#
_symmetry.space_group_name_H-M   'P 1'
#
loop_
_entity.id
_entity.type
_entity.pdbx_description
1 polymer ?
#
loop_
_entity_poly.entity_id
_entity_poly.type
_entity_poly.pdbx_seq_one_letter_code
_entity_poly.pdbx_strand_id
1 'polypeptide(L)'
;MTGWITLLALLLIATVEGCTPNPFERGGHPAGYSRYDVERDYMECEYKARLANEQHFYSQSSPFPFSGGAQSPADHARALHGLSTINAMRDTCLAAKGYQLN
;
A
#
# COMPACT_ATOMS: atom_id res chain seq x y z
N MET A 1 -2.34 -39.01 11.04
CA MET A 1 -2.92 -37.84 11.75
C MET A 1 -2.19 -36.53 11.46
N THR A 2 -0.88 -36.54 11.18
CA THR A 2 -0.07 -35.34 10.91
C THR A 2 -0.39 -34.61 9.59
N GLY A 3 -0.76 -35.32 8.51
CA GLY A 3 -1.04 -34.72 7.20
C GLY A 3 -2.28 -33.82 7.15
N TRP A 4 -3.28 -34.07 8.01
CA TRP A 4 -4.47 -33.22 8.12
C TRP A 4 -4.17 -31.90 8.82
N ILE A 5 -3.26 -31.94 9.81
CA ILE A 5 -2.84 -30.75 10.56
C ILE A 5 -2.04 -29.82 9.64
N THR A 6 -1.17 -30.36 8.78
CA THR A 6 -0.41 -29.54 7.82
C THR A 6 -1.31 -28.92 6.75
N LEU A 7 -2.32 -29.63 6.27
CA LEU A 7 -3.31 -29.09 5.32
C LEU A 7 -4.15 -27.97 5.93
N LEU A 8 -4.63 -28.15 7.17
CA LEU A 8 -5.35 -27.12 7.92
C LEU A 8 -4.48 -25.89 8.17
N ALA A 9 -3.20 -26.08 8.52
CA ALA A 9 -2.26 -24.98 8.72
C ALA A 9 -2.01 -24.18 7.43
N LEU A 10 -1.84 -24.86 6.29
CA LEU A 10 -1.67 -24.21 4.99
C LEU A 10 -2.93 -23.44 4.54
N LEU A 11 -4.11 -24.01 4.76
CA LEU A 11 -5.39 -23.35 4.49
C LEU A 11 -5.58 -22.10 5.36
N LEU A 12 -5.21 -22.17 6.64
CA LEU A 12 -5.25 -21.03 7.54
C LEU A 12 -4.30 -19.92 7.09
N ILE A 13 -3.07 -20.25 6.68
CA ILE A 13 -2.10 -19.25 6.20
C ILE A 13 -2.61 -18.58 4.91
N ALA A 14 -3.17 -19.36 3.98
CA ALA A 14 -3.71 -18.84 2.72
C ALA A 14 -4.91 -17.90 2.91
N THR A 15 -5.72 -18.07 3.96
CA THR A 15 -6.85 -17.18 4.23
C THR A 15 -6.44 -15.88 4.93
N VAL A 16 -5.35 -15.85 5.70
CA VAL A 16 -4.87 -14.60 6.33
C VAL A 16 -4.15 -13.68 5.33
N GLU A 17 -3.47 -14.23 4.33
CA GLU A 17 -2.79 -13.41 3.31
C GLU A 17 -3.76 -12.79 2.29
N GLY A 18 -4.99 -13.30 2.18
CA GLY A 18 -6.02 -12.80 1.27
C GLY A 18 -6.77 -11.55 1.75
N CYS A 19 -6.58 -11.13 3.00
CA CYS A 19 -7.25 -9.95 3.57
C CYS A 19 -6.41 -8.68 3.38
N THR A 20 -5.90 -8.42 2.17
CA THR A 20 -5.48 -7.06 1.84
C THR A 20 -6.68 -6.35 1.22
N PRO A 21 -7.18 -5.25 1.83
CA PRO A 21 -8.27 -4.50 1.23
C PRO A 21 -7.81 -4.07 -0.16
N ASN A 22 -8.62 -4.44 -1.17
CA ASN A 22 -8.35 -4.06 -2.54
C ASN A 22 -8.21 -2.53 -2.57
N PRO A 23 -7.05 -1.97 -2.96
CA PRO A 23 -6.85 -0.53 -2.94
C PRO A 23 -7.85 0.20 -3.84
N PHE A 24 -8.40 -0.50 -4.84
CA PHE A 24 -9.42 0.00 -5.77
C PHE A 24 -10.85 0.00 -5.19
N GLU A 25 -11.08 -0.63 -4.03
CA GLU A 25 -12.37 -0.62 -3.30
C GLU A 25 -12.35 0.34 -2.11
N ARG A 26 -11.28 1.14 -1.98
CA ARG A 26 -11.12 2.12 -0.91
C ARG A 26 -11.98 3.35 -1.18
N GLY A 27 -13.28 3.20 -0.96
CA GLY A 27 -14.29 4.24 -1.10
C GLY A 27 -14.93 4.34 -2.48
N GLY A 28 -15.69 5.41 -2.72
CA GLY A 28 -16.49 5.60 -3.93
C GLY A 28 -15.72 6.29 -5.04
N HIS A 29 -15.84 5.81 -6.28
CA HIS A 29 -15.29 6.49 -7.46
C HIS A 29 -16.37 7.39 -8.12
N PRO A 30 -15.97 8.38 -8.95
CA PRO A 30 -16.93 9.23 -9.65
C PRO A 30 -17.88 8.44 -10.54
N ALA A 31 -19.09 8.98 -10.76
CA ALA A 31 -20.09 8.37 -11.62
C ALA A 31 -19.60 8.31 -13.08
N GLY A 32 -19.84 7.17 -13.76
CA GLY A 32 -19.46 6.97 -15.16
C GLY A 32 -18.03 6.47 -15.39
N TYR A 33 -17.24 6.28 -14.32
CA TYR A 33 -15.90 5.71 -14.43
C TYR A 33 -15.97 4.20 -14.59
N SER A 34 -15.21 3.68 -15.56
CA SER A 34 -14.98 2.24 -15.68
C SER A 34 -13.90 1.78 -14.70
N ARG A 35 -13.82 0.47 -14.44
CA ARG A 35 -12.73 -0.11 -13.64
C ARG A 35 -11.34 0.29 -14.16
N TYR A 36 -11.18 0.40 -15.48
CA TYR A 36 -9.94 0.83 -16.10
C TYR A 36 -9.59 2.28 -15.77
N ASP A 37 -10.58 3.17 -15.75
CA ASP A 37 -10.37 4.58 -15.41
C ASP A 37 -9.93 4.74 -13.94
N VAL A 38 -10.55 3.97 -13.05
CA VAL A 38 -10.17 3.91 -11.62
C VAL A 38 -8.74 3.43 -11.45
N GLU A 39 -8.37 2.34 -12.13
CA GLU A 39 -7.02 1.80 -12.04
C GLU A 39 -5.98 2.76 -12.60
N ARG A 40 -6.28 3.42 -13.73
CA ARG A 40 -5.43 4.44 -14.32
C ARG A 40 -5.20 5.62 -13.37
N ASP A 41 -6.27 6.17 -12.79
CA ASP A 41 -6.18 7.29 -11.86
C ASP A 41 -5.41 6.94 -10.59
N TYR A 42 -5.66 5.75 -10.05
CA TYR A 42 -4.94 5.24 -8.89
C TYR A 42 -3.44 5.14 -9.18
N MET A 43 -3.05 4.54 -10.31
CA MET A 43 -1.65 4.42 -10.70
C MET A 43 -0.99 5.79 -10.95
N GLU A 44 -1.72 6.73 -11.54
CA GLU A 44 -1.24 8.11 -11.73
C GLU A 44 -0.98 8.80 -10.39
N CYS A 45 -1.92 8.71 -9.45
CA CYS A 45 -1.79 9.32 -8.14
C CYS A 45 -0.70 8.65 -7.28
N GLU A 46 -0.59 7.33 -7.33
CA GLU A 46 0.47 6.56 -6.67
C GLU A 46 1.85 6.95 -7.20
N TYR A 47 1.99 7.07 -8.53
CA TYR A 47 3.24 7.49 -9.16
C TYR A 47 3.67 8.89 -8.71
N LYS A 48 2.74 9.85 -8.73
CA LYS A 48 3.00 11.23 -8.26
C LYS A 48 3.36 11.28 -6.78
N ALA A 49 2.64 10.52 -5.95
CA ALA A 49 2.91 10.45 -4.52
C ALA A 49 4.30 9.87 -4.23
N ARG A 50 4.73 8.86 -4.98
CA ARG A 50 6.10 8.31 -4.87
C ARG A 50 7.14 9.33 -5.30
N LEU A 51 6.97 9.94 -6.48
CA LEU A 51 7.92 10.92 -7.02
C LEU A 51 8.14 12.10 -6.05
N ALA A 52 7.08 12.57 -5.40
CA ALA A 52 7.16 13.63 -4.40
C ALA A 52 7.92 13.24 -3.11
N ASN A 53 8.07 11.94 -2.84
CA ASN A 53 8.63 11.41 -1.59
C ASN A 53 9.96 10.68 -1.76
N GLU A 54 10.45 10.47 -2.99
CA GLU A 54 11.69 9.75 -3.30
C GLU A 54 12.89 10.29 -2.54
N GLN A 55 13.02 11.62 -2.40
CA GLN A 55 14.19 12.23 -1.75
C GLN A 55 14.01 12.46 -0.24
N HIS A 56 12.78 12.43 0.28
CA HIS A 56 12.47 12.86 1.64
C HIS A 56 12.47 11.71 2.67
N PHE A 57 12.08 10.51 2.26
CA PHE A 57 11.91 9.38 3.18
C PHE A 57 12.75 8.16 2.83
N TYR A 58 13.11 8.00 1.54
CA TYR A 58 13.95 6.93 1.06
C TYR A 58 15.32 7.51 0.74
N SER A 59 16.22 7.54 1.71
CA SER A 59 17.62 7.81 1.36
C SER A 59 18.12 6.65 0.50
N GLN A 60 18.99 6.92 -0.48
CA GLN A 60 19.68 5.86 -1.25
C GLN A 60 20.41 4.83 -0.36
N SER A 61 20.60 5.15 0.92
CA SER A 61 21.23 4.31 1.94
C SER A 61 20.27 3.47 2.79
N SER A 62 18.95 3.66 2.70
CA SER A 62 17.98 2.84 3.44
C SER A 62 17.46 1.73 2.54
N PRO A 63 17.84 0.45 2.75
CA PRO A 63 17.40 -0.63 1.88
C PRO A 63 15.91 -0.86 2.04
N PHE A 64 15.16 -0.70 0.95
CA PHE A 64 13.87 -1.38 0.76
C PHE A 64 14.18 -2.69 0.02
N PRO A 65 13.68 -3.88 0.44
CA PRO A 65 12.68 -4.16 1.46
C PRO A 65 13.28 -4.77 2.74
N PHE A 66 12.45 -4.79 3.79
CA PHE A 66 12.66 -5.32 5.14
C PHE A 66 13.62 -6.54 5.21
N SER A 67 14.90 -6.29 5.49
CA SER A 67 15.81 -7.34 5.96
C SER A 67 15.52 -7.61 7.44
N GLY A 68 15.49 -8.89 7.83
CA GLY A 68 15.23 -9.32 9.22
C GLY A 68 16.34 -8.97 10.23
N GLY A 69 17.20 -8.00 9.91
CA GLY A 69 18.25 -7.50 10.78
C GLY A 69 17.78 -6.39 11.72
N ALA A 70 18.61 -6.03 12.70
CA ALA A 70 18.32 -4.93 13.62
C ALA A 70 18.25 -3.60 12.86
N GLN A 71 17.03 -3.10 12.61
CA GLN A 71 16.80 -1.75 12.11
C GLN A 71 16.87 -0.75 13.27
N SER A 72 17.49 0.41 13.06
CA SER A 72 17.43 1.47 14.07
C SER A 72 15.99 1.98 14.18
N PRO A 73 15.48 2.31 15.39
CA PRO A 73 14.13 2.87 15.55
C PRO A 73 13.89 4.13 14.71
N ALA A 74 14.93 4.91 14.46
CA ALA A 74 14.87 6.11 13.63
C ALA A 74 14.65 5.76 12.14
N ASP A 75 15.29 4.73 11.62
CA ASP A 75 15.10 4.29 10.23
C ASP A 75 13.72 3.67 10.03
N HIS A 76 13.26 2.90 11.03
CA HIS A 76 11.90 2.37 11.02
C HIS A 76 10.85 3.49 11.03
N ALA A 77 11.01 4.50 11.89
CA ALA A 77 10.11 5.65 11.95
C ALA A 77 10.10 6.45 10.64
N ARG A 78 11.26 6.65 10.00
CA ARG A 78 11.33 7.32 8.68
C ARG A 78 10.62 6.52 7.59
N ALA A 79 10.80 5.20 7.55
CA ALA A 79 10.11 4.34 6.59
C ALA A 79 8.59 4.36 6.78
N LEU A 80 8.12 4.26 8.03
CA LEU A 80 6.70 4.37 8.37
C LEU A 80 6.12 5.73 7.99
N HIS A 81 6.88 6.81 8.25
CA HIS A 81 6.47 8.15 7.87
C HIS A 81 6.43 8.33 6.34
N GLY A 82 7.36 7.74 5.60
CA GLY A 82 7.35 7.73 4.13
C GLY A 82 6.15 7.01 3.55
N LEU A 83 5.82 5.82 4.07
CA LEU A 83 4.63 5.07 3.66
C LEU A 83 3.34 5.85 3.97
N SER A 84 3.26 6.45 5.16
CA SER A 84 2.12 7.28 5.55
C SER A 84 1.97 8.50 4.64
N THR A 85 3.07 9.19 4.32
CA THR A 85 3.05 10.37 3.47
C THR A 85 2.65 10.03 2.04
N ILE A 86 3.19 8.94 1.46
CA ILE A 86 2.79 8.48 0.13
C ILE A 86 1.30 8.16 0.09
N ASN A 87 0.78 7.44 1.08
CA ASN A 87 -0.65 7.13 1.15
C ASN A 87 -1.49 8.42 1.24
N ALA A 88 -1.13 9.34 2.14
CA ALA A 88 -1.85 10.61 2.30
C ALA A 88 -1.82 11.46 1.03
N MET A 89 -0.70 11.50 0.30
CA MET A 89 -0.59 12.23 -0.96
C MET A 89 -1.39 11.58 -2.09
N ARG A 90 -1.35 10.25 -2.21
CA ARG A 90 -2.18 9.52 -3.18
C ARG A 90 -3.66 9.80 -2.91
N ASP A 91 -4.07 9.67 -1.66
CA ASP A 91 -5.44 9.91 -1.23
C ASP A 91 -5.84 11.37 -1.52
N THR A 92 -4.98 12.34 -1.24
CA THR A 92 -5.24 13.74 -1.63
C THR A 92 -5.43 13.92 -3.14
N CYS A 93 -4.63 13.23 -3.96
CA CYS A 93 -4.75 13.25 -5.43
C CYS A 93 -6.07 12.63 -5.90
N LEU A 94 -6.48 11.50 -5.33
CA LEU A 94 -7.76 10.85 -5.64
C LEU A 94 -8.94 11.72 -5.19
N ALA A 95 -8.88 12.30 -4.00
CA ALA A 95 -9.90 13.23 -3.52
C ALA A 95 -10.07 14.44 -4.47
N ALA A 96 -8.97 14.99 -4.97
CA ALA A 96 -9.00 16.08 -5.94
C ALA A 96 -9.64 15.68 -7.29
N LYS A 97 -9.58 14.39 -7.66
CA LYS A 97 -10.28 13.81 -8.83
C LYS A 97 -11.75 13.46 -8.53
N GLY A 98 -12.23 13.70 -7.31
CA GLY A 98 -13.63 13.46 -6.92
C GLY A 98 -13.90 12.08 -6.33
N TYR A 99 -12.86 11.31 -5.99
CA TYR A 99 -13.04 10.06 -5.26
C TYR A 99 -13.44 10.34 -3.81
N GLN A 100 -14.36 9.54 -3.28
CA GLN A 100 -14.71 9.51 -1.88
C GLN A 100 -13.81 8.50 -1.17
N LEU A 101 -13.02 8.94 -0.21
CA LEU A 101 -12.05 8.10 0.49
C LEU A 101 -12.55 7.85 1.91
N ASN A 102 -12.47 6.59 2.36
CA ASN A 102 -12.88 6.15 3.70
C ASN A 102 -11.67 5.91 4.61
#